data_AF-A0A8T1FRR7-F1
#
_entry.id   AF-A0A8T1FRR7-F1
#
_cell.length_a   1.000
_cell.length_b   1.000
_cell.length_c   1.000
_cell.angle_alpha   90.00
_cell.angle_beta   90.00
_cell.angle_gamma   90.00
#
_symmetry.space_group_name_H-M   'P 1'
#
loop_
_entity.id
_entity.type
_entity.pdbx_description
1 polymer ?
#
loop_
_entity_poly.entity_id
_entity_poly.type
_entity_poly.pdbx_seq_one_letter_code
_entity_poly.pdbx_strand_id
1 'polypeptide(L)'
;MLIAQAGRLAERHLIPSRCLPRFGTSWLCRFQERYGIKWKRPHGESGSVDLQAAATEMQRLRNLIGSYPYANVFNMDETGLFYNAVPRGSLWVNESPSLKQDKARITLAVCTNVKGSDKLPLLFIGNSVKPRWIQDKPAAIQYKLIKVLRSWKRGLG
;
A
#
# COMPACT_ATOMS: atom_id res chain seq x y z
N MET A 1 3.41 9.22 -17.95
CA MET A 1 2.84 10.56 -17.63
C MET A 1 3.56 11.70 -18.33
N LEU A 2 4.90 11.81 -18.25
CA LEU A 2 5.68 12.90 -18.86
C LEU A 2 5.57 13.00 -20.39
N ILE A 3 5.68 11.87 -21.12
CA ILE A 3 5.52 11.84 -22.59
C ILE A 3 4.15 12.40 -23.02
N ALA A 4 3.08 11.98 -22.34
CA ALA A 4 1.73 12.45 -22.64
C ALA A 4 1.52 13.94 -22.28
N GLN A 5 2.13 14.42 -21.19
CA GLN A 5 2.11 15.85 -20.86
C GLN A 5 2.88 16.68 -21.89
N ALA A 6 4.03 16.20 -22.35
CA ALA A 6 4.82 16.88 -23.38
C ALA A 6 4.04 17.01 -24.70
N GLY A 7 3.34 15.95 -25.12
CA GLY A 7 2.44 15.99 -26.28
C GLY A 7 1.33 17.04 -26.13
N ARG A 8 0.60 17.02 -25.00
CA ARG A 8 -0.45 18.02 -24.73
C ARG A 8 0.06 19.46 -24.69
N LEU A 9 1.27 19.68 -24.18
CA LEU A 9 1.88 21.00 -24.10
C LEU A 9 2.30 21.49 -25.49
N ALA A 10 2.87 20.60 -26.30
CA ALA A 10 3.20 20.87 -27.69
C ALA A 10 1.97 21.28 -28.53
N GLU A 11 0.86 20.57 -28.36
CA GLU A 11 -0.43 20.91 -28.97
C GLU A 11 -0.92 22.27 -28.51
N ARG A 12 -0.92 22.52 -27.19
CA ARG A 12 -1.35 23.80 -26.60
C ARG A 12 -0.54 25.00 -27.13
N HIS A 13 0.76 24.82 -27.35
CA HIS A 13 1.64 25.87 -27.87
C HIS A 13 1.73 25.89 -29.40
N LEU A 14 0.89 25.11 -30.09
CA LEU A 14 0.83 25.06 -31.56
C LEU A 14 2.20 24.79 -32.21
N ILE A 15 3.01 23.95 -31.57
CA ILE A 15 4.34 23.63 -32.09
C ILE A 15 4.16 22.80 -33.38
N PRO A 16 4.67 23.26 -34.54
CA PRO A 16 4.52 22.54 -35.79
C PRO A 16 5.14 21.15 -35.72
N SER A 17 4.52 20.15 -36.37
CA SER A 17 4.97 18.75 -36.32
C SER A 17 6.44 18.56 -36.73
N ARG A 18 6.96 19.39 -37.64
CA ARG A 18 8.37 19.38 -38.06
C ARG A 18 9.35 19.77 -36.96
N CYS A 19 8.89 20.51 -35.95
CA CYS A 19 9.68 20.99 -34.82
C CYS A 19 9.52 20.08 -33.58
N LEU A 20 8.63 19.08 -33.64
CA LEU A 20 8.38 18.20 -32.50
C LEU A 20 9.47 17.14 -32.40
N PRO A 21 10.06 16.95 -31.19
CA PRO A 21 10.87 15.78 -30.97
C PRO A 21 9.99 14.53 -31.03
N ARG A 22 10.58 13.40 -31.41
CA ARG A 22 9.91 12.11 -31.31
C ARG A 22 9.71 11.77 -29.83
N PHE A 23 8.52 12.02 -29.31
CA PHE A 23 8.19 11.65 -27.94
C PHE A 23 8.20 10.12 -27.79
N GLY A 24 9.11 9.64 -26.95
CA GLY A 24 9.34 8.21 -26.73
C GLY A 24 10.36 8.00 -25.62
N THR A 25 10.69 6.74 -25.33
CA THR A 25 11.60 6.40 -24.23
C THR A 25 12.96 7.09 -24.36
N SER A 26 13.55 7.12 -25.55
CA SER A 26 14.86 7.77 -25.77
C SER A 26 14.82 9.28 -25.55
N TRP A 27 13.75 9.95 -25.97
CA TRP A 27 13.54 11.37 -25.68
C TRP A 27 13.37 11.60 -24.17
N LEU A 28 12.58 10.76 -23.51
CA LEU A 28 12.34 10.85 -22.08
C LEU A 28 13.64 10.68 -21.28
N CYS A 29 14.46 9.68 -21.60
CA CYS A 29 15.76 9.46 -20.96
C CYS A 29 16.67 10.68 -21.10
N ARG A 30 16.84 11.19 -22.34
CA ARG A 30 17.69 12.37 -22.59
C ARG A 30 17.14 13.65 -21.95
N PHE A 31 15.82 13.79 -21.91
CA PHE A 31 15.16 14.90 -21.23
C PHE A 31 15.41 14.84 -19.71
N GLN A 32 15.26 13.66 -19.11
CA GLN A 32 15.53 13.44 -17.70
C GLN A 32 17.00 13.70 -17.37
N GLU A 33 17.95 13.20 -18.17
CA GLU A 33 19.38 13.45 -17.99
C GLU A 33 19.73 14.94 -18.09
N ARG A 34 19.25 15.62 -19.14
CA ARG A 34 19.53 17.05 -19.39
C ARG A 34 19.11 17.94 -18.23
N TYR A 35 17.96 17.66 -17.64
CA TYR A 35 17.37 18.47 -16.57
C TYR A 35 17.54 17.85 -15.18
N GLY A 36 18.40 16.83 -15.04
CA GLY A 36 18.68 16.18 -13.75
C GLY A 36 17.47 15.47 -13.11
N ILE A 37 16.43 15.14 -13.89
CA ILE A 37 15.19 14.57 -13.40
C ILE A 37 15.41 13.09 -13.04
N LYS A 38 15.42 12.79 -11.75
CA LYS A 38 15.57 11.41 -11.26
C LYS A 38 14.25 10.93 -10.64
N TRP A 39 13.93 9.66 -10.84
CA TRP A 39 12.89 9.00 -10.05
C TRP A 39 13.53 8.34 -8.84
N LYS A 40 13.04 8.63 -7.64
CA LYS A 40 13.46 7.94 -6.41
C LYS A 40 12.25 7.37 -5.70
N ARG A 41 12.42 6.16 -5.18
CA ARG A 41 11.49 5.53 -4.23
C ARG A 41 12.09 5.61 -2.84
N PRO A 42 11.39 6.18 -1.85
CA PRO A 42 11.83 6.07 -0.46
C PRO A 42 11.75 4.61 -0.04
N HIS A 43 12.88 4.06 0.41
CA HIS A 43 12.93 2.75 1.06
C HIS A 43 12.59 2.95 2.54
N GLY A 44 11.72 2.09 3.08
CA GLY A 44 11.46 2.04 4.51
C GLY A 44 12.66 1.44 5.25
N GLU A 45 12.84 1.86 6.50
CA GLU A 45 13.86 1.31 7.40
C GLU A 45 13.76 -0.21 7.45
N SER A 46 14.87 -0.87 7.14
CA SER A 46 15.04 -2.30 7.36
C SER A 46 15.53 -2.44 8.79
N GLY A 47 14.64 -2.86 9.70
CA GLY A 47 15.04 -3.18 11.07
C GLY A 47 16.02 -4.36 11.05
N SER A 48 17.10 -4.27 11.82
CA SER A 48 17.96 -5.42 12.08
C SER A 48 17.17 -6.44 12.91
N VAL A 49 16.81 -7.57 12.29
CA VAL A 49 16.12 -8.68 12.97
C VAL A 49 17.16 -9.75 13.30
N ASP A 50 17.18 -10.19 14.56
CA ASP A 50 17.94 -11.38 14.95
C ASP A 50 17.29 -12.62 14.34
N LEU A 51 17.91 -13.13 13.27
CA LEU A 51 17.41 -14.26 12.52
C LEU A 51 17.43 -15.57 13.33
N GLN A 52 18.33 -15.70 14.32
CA GLN A 52 18.44 -16.93 15.11
C GLN A 52 17.41 -17.00 16.23
N ALA A 53 17.17 -15.88 16.91
CA ALA A 53 16.05 -15.79 17.85
C ALA A 53 14.71 -16.03 17.11
N ALA A 54 14.55 -15.46 15.91
CA ALA A 54 13.36 -15.68 15.09
C ALA A 54 13.19 -17.14 14.66
N ALA A 55 14.27 -17.83 14.27
CA ALA A 55 14.21 -19.24 13.87
C ALA A 55 13.74 -20.16 15.01
N THR A 56 14.29 -19.94 16.21
CA THR A 56 13.90 -20.71 17.40
C THR A 56 12.42 -20.52 17.73
N GLU A 57 11.95 -19.27 17.73
CA GLU A 57 10.54 -18.97 18.02
C GLU A 57 9.59 -19.50 16.94
N MET A 58 9.98 -19.43 15.66
CA MET A 58 9.22 -20.04 14.57
C MET A 58 9.03 -21.54 14.77
N GLN A 59 10.06 -22.25 15.25
CA GLN A 59 9.96 -23.69 15.50
C GLN A 59 8.98 -23.99 16.63
N ARG A 60 9.04 -23.21 17.72
CA ARG A 60 8.10 -23.33 18.84
C ARG A 60 6.65 -23.12 18.39
N LEU A 61 6.40 -22.07 17.60
CA LEU A 61 5.07 -21.76 17.07
C LEU A 61 4.56 -22.85 16.12
N ARG A 62 5.40 -23.41 15.26
CA ARG A 62 5.01 -24.53 14.37
C ARG A 62 4.56 -25.76 15.16
N ASN A 63 5.29 -26.12 16.21
CA ASN A 63 4.92 -27.24 17.07
C ASN A 63 3.58 -27.00 17.76
N LEU A 64 3.38 -25.79 18.29
CA LEU A 64 2.11 -25.40 18.93
C LEU A 64 0.95 -25.41 17.93
N ILE A 65 1.13 -24.82 16.74
CA ILE A 65 0.09 -24.81 15.70
C ILE A 65 -0.23 -26.24 15.25
N GLY A 66 0.76 -27.12 15.19
CA GLY A 66 0.61 -28.53 14.85
C GLY A 66 -0.24 -29.34 15.85
N SER A 67 -0.46 -28.87 17.07
CA SER A 67 -1.37 -29.54 18.02
C SER A 67 -2.85 -29.27 17.73
N TYR A 68 -3.17 -28.32 16.84
CA TYR A 68 -4.53 -28.00 16.46
C TYR A 68 -4.93 -28.67 15.14
N PRO A 69 -6.20 -29.11 15.00
CA PRO A 69 -6.71 -29.54 13.70
C PRO A 69 -6.58 -28.41 12.66
N TYR A 70 -6.14 -28.73 11.43
CA TYR A 70 -5.97 -27.73 10.36
C TYR A 70 -7.23 -26.90 10.07
N ALA A 71 -8.42 -27.46 10.30
CA ALA A 71 -9.69 -26.73 10.13
C ALA A 71 -9.85 -25.58 11.13
N ASN A 72 -9.15 -25.64 12.28
CA ASN A 72 -9.20 -24.68 13.38
C ASN A 72 -7.96 -23.77 13.43
N VAL A 73 -7.03 -23.93 12.50
CA VAL A 73 -5.89 -23.02 12.36
C VAL A 73 -6.29 -21.90 11.42
N PHE A 74 -6.39 -20.68 11.94
CA PHE A 74 -6.75 -19.49 11.19
C PHE A 74 -5.54 -18.58 11.00
N ASN A 75 -5.45 -17.98 9.81
CA ASN A 75 -4.56 -16.86 9.57
C ASN A 75 -5.41 -15.60 9.37
N MET A 76 -5.01 -14.51 10.03
CA MET A 76 -5.61 -13.19 9.86
C MET A 76 -4.54 -12.20 9.41
N ASP A 77 -4.83 -11.41 8.39
CA ASP A 77 -3.94 -10.33 7.95
C ASP A 77 -4.70 -9.04 7.64
N GLU A 78 -4.01 -7.91 7.75
CA GLU A 78 -4.53 -6.58 7.48
C GLU A 78 -4.00 -6.07 6.13
N THR A 79 -4.90 -5.84 5.17
CA THR A 79 -4.57 -5.17 3.91
C THR A 79 -5.10 -3.75 3.88
N GLY A 80 -4.34 -2.82 3.28
CA GLY A 80 -4.70 -1.42 3.18
C GLY A 80 -5.01 -1.01 1.74
N LEU A 81 -6.24 -0.57 1.48
CA LEU A 81 -6.62 0.09 0.23
C LEU A 81 -6.37 1.59 0.36
N PHE A 82 -5.33 2.08 -0.29
CA PHE A 82 -4.97 3.50 -0.30
C PHE A 82 -5.66 4.21 -1.46
N TYR A 83 -6.86 4.73 -1.22
CA TYR A 83 -7.68 5.35 -2.27
C TYR A 83 -7.19 6.76 -2.66
N ASN A 84 -6.45 7.45 -1.78
CA ASN A 84 -5.85 8.76 -2.07
C ASN A 84 -4.33 8.68 -2.34
N ALA A 85 -3.75 7.49 -2.42
CA ALA A 85 -2.31 7.39 -2.62
C ALA A 85 -1.92 7.86 -4.02
N VAL A 86 -1.10 8.91 -4.06
CA VAL A 86 -0.28 9.25 -5.23
C VAL A 86 0.79 8.17 -5.47
N PRO A 87 1.28 8.01 -6.71
CA PRO A 87 2.32 7.04 -7.05
C PRO A 87 3.50 7.03 -6.07
N ARG A 88 4.05 5.85 -5.77
CA ARG A 88 5.13 5.62 -4.77
C ARG A 88 6.52 6.13 -5.19
N GLY A 89 6.56 7.28 -5.85
CA GLY A 89 7.79 7.98 -6.20
C GLY A 89 7.48 9.34 -6.81
N SER A 90 8.33 10.32 -6.50
CA SER A 90 8.29 11.65 -7.09
C SER A 90 9.40 11.79 -8.13
N LEU A 91 9.20 12.71 -9.07
CA LEU A 91 10.25 13.19 -9.96
C LEU A 91 10.99 14.32 -9.24
N TRP A 92 12.31 14.26 -9.25
CA TRP A 92 13.19 15.16 -8.52
C TRP A 92 14.02 15.96 -9.52
N VAL A 93 13.92 17.29 -9.50
CA VAL A 93 14.79 18.20 -10.30
C VAL A 93 15.92 18.77 -9.43
N ASN A 94 15.65 18.99 -8.13
CA ASN A 94 16.59 19.41 -7.08
C ASN A 94 16.28 18.65 -5.77
N GLU A 95 17.14 18.74 -4.76
CA GLU A 95 16.87 18.21 -3.41
C GLU A 95 15.67 18.94 -2.77
N SER A 96 14.46 18.43 -3.00
CA SER A 96 13.26 18.90 -2.33
C SER A 96 12.93 18.02 -1.12
N PRO A 97 11.98 18.40 -0.26
CA PRO A 97 11.41 17.48 0.70
C PRO A 97 10.62 16.40 -0.03
N SER A 98 10.69 15.16 0.44
CA SER A 98 9.84 14.08 -0.08
C SER A 98 8.38 14.46 0.05
N LEU A 99 7.61 14.34 -1.03
CA LEU A 99 6.17 14.58 -0.97
C LEU A 99 5.57 13.61 0.05
N LYS A 100 5.03 14.14 1.15
CA LYS A 100 4.32 13.32 2.14
C LYS A 100 3.14 12.67 1.42
N GLN A 101 3.20 11.35 1.27
CA GLN A 101 2.09 10.60 0.71
C GLN A 101 0.88 10.74 1.62
N ASP A 102 -0.28 11.03 1.05
CA ASP A 102 -1.54 10.83 1.76
C ASP A 102 -1.68 9.33 2.04
N LYS A 103 -1.67 8.99 3.33
CA LYS A 103 -1.83 7.62 3.83
C LYS A 103 -3.28 7.31 4.15
N ALA A 104 -4.23 8.14 3.72
CA ALA A 104 -5.65 7.85 3.80
C ALA A 104 -5.92 6.51 3.12
N ARG A 105 -6.42 5.58 3.93
CA ARG A 105 -6.64 4.19 3.54
C ARG A 105 -7.83 3.61 4.25
N ILE A 106 -8.53 2.72 3.56
CA ILE A 106 -9.45 1.78 4.19
C ILE A 106 -8.64 0.55 4.52
N THR A 107 -8.60 0.15 5.79
CA THR A 107 -7.90 -1.07 6.20
C THR A 107 -8.94 -2.19 6.27
N LEU A 108 -8.59 -3.37 5.78
CA LEU A 108 -9.42 -4.56 5.78
C LEU A 108 -8.66 -5.66 6.52
N ALA A 109 -9.26 -6.25 7.54
CA ALA A 109 -8.79 -7.50 8.11
C ALA A 109 -9.52 -8.66 7.44
N VAL A 110 -8.74 -9.58 6.87
CA VAL A 110 -9.20 -10.82 6.26
C VAL A 110 -8.75 -11.98 7.12
N CYS A 111 -9.60 -12.99 7.29
CA CYS A 111 -9.26 -14.16 8.07
C CYS A 111 -9.87 -15.42 7.47
N THR A 112 -9.07 -16.47 7.36
CA THR A 112 -9.47 -17.76 6.81
C THR A 112 -8.75 -18.88 7.52
N ASN A 113 -9.38 -20.05 7.61
CA ASN A 113 -8.70 -21.25 8.06
C ASN A 113 -7.72 -21.77 7.00
N VAL A 114 -6.79 -22.65 7.39
CA VAL A 114 -5.77 -23.24 6.50
C VAL A 114 -6.39 -23.91 5.27
N LYS A 115 -7.58 -24.52 5.41
CA LYS A 115 -8.28 -25.19 4.30
C LYS A 115 -9.01 -24.23 3.36
N GLY A 116 -9.17 -22.96 3.72
CA GLY A 116 -9.99 -22.00 2.99
C GLY A 116 -11.50 -22.27 3.03
N SER A 117 -11.94 -23.26 3.81
CA SER A 117 -13.33 -23.69 3.92
C SER A 117 -14.15 -22.78 4.82
N ASP A 118 -13.51 -22.16 5.80
CA ASP A 118 -14.11 -21.20 6.72
C ASP A 118 -13.42 -19.85 6.57
N LYS A 119 -14.20 -18.84 6.23
CA LYS A 119 -13.78 -17.46 6.02
C LYS A 119 -14.59 -16.58 6.95
N LEU A 120 -13.90 -15.86 7.84
CA LEU A 120 -14.59 -14.91 8.69
C LEU A 120 -15.11 -13.72 7.84
N PRO A 121 -16.22 -13.09 8.24
CA PRO A 121 -16.72 -11.90 7.59
C PRO A 121 -15.65 -10.82 7.46
N LEU A 122 -15.65 -10.12 6.33
CA LEU A 122 -14.74 -9.01 6.07
C LEU A 122 -14.88 -7.92 7.13
N LEU A 123 -13.76 -7.61 7.78
CA LEU A 123 -13.71 -6.60 8.81
C LEU A 123 -13.04 -5.33 8.29
N PHE A 124 -13.84 -4.30 8.06
CA PHE A 124 -13.37 -2.98 7.66
C PHE A 124 -12.97 -2.18 8.89
N ILE A 125 -11.83 -1.51 8.80
CA ILE A 125 -11.19 -0.80 9.88
C ILE A 125 -10.97 0.63 9.43
N GLY A 126 -11.48 1.57 10.21
CA GLY A 126 -11.27 3.00 9.97
C GLY A 126 -11.35 3.83 11.23
N ASN A 127 -11.35 5.15 11.03
CA ASN A 127 -11.23 6.12 12.11
C ASN A 127 -12.58 6.56 12.71
N SER A 128 -13.71 6.26 12.06
CA SER A 128 -15.06 6.58 12.54
C SER A 128 -15.82 5.31 12.95
N VAL A 129 -16.90 5.40 13.71
CA VAL A 129 -17.83 4.27 13.96
C VAL A 129 -18.83 4.14 12.83
N LYS A 130 -19.32 5.29 12.35
CA LYS A 130 -20.19 5.43 11.18
C LYS A 130 -19.46 6.32 10.17
N PRO A 131 -18.87 5.76 9.12
CA PRO A 131 -18.23 6.58 8.09
C PRO A 131 -19.30 7.39 7.36
N ARG A 132 -19.14 8.72 7.30
CA ARG A 132 -20.13 9.64 6.70
C ARG A 132 -20.49 9.32 5.24
N TRP A 133 -19.58 8.66 4.52
CA TRP A 133 -19.75 8.29 3.12
C TRP A 133 -20.49 6.96 2.91
N ILE A 134 -20.76 6.19 3.98
CA ILE A 134 -21.65 5.02 3.97
C ILE A 134 -22.92 5.42 4.72
N GLN A 135 -23.96 5.78 3.98
CA GLN A 135 -25.28 6.06 4.56
C GLN A 135 -25.93 4.77 5.05
N ASP A 136 -25.96 3.74 4.18
CA ASP A 136 -26.51 2.42 4.49
C ASP A 136 -25.42 1.37 4.50
N LYS A 137 -25.20 0.76 5.67
CA LYS A 137 -24.17 -0.25 5.87
C LYS A 137 -24.72 -1.64 5.47
N PRO A 138 -24.10 -2.35 4.52
CA PRO A 138 -24.51 -3.72 4.21
C PRO A 138 -24.38 -4.63 5.43
N ALA A 139 -25.40 -5.45 5.71
CA ALA A 139 -25.44 -6.32 6.90
C ALA A 139 -24.24 -7.29 6.98
N ALA A 140 -23.72 -7.72 5.83
CA ALA A 140 -22.57 -8.63 5.74
C ALA A 140 -21.22 -8.00 6.10
N ILE A 141 -21.15 -6.67 6.21
CA ILE A 141 -19.91 -5.95 6.43
C ILE A 141 -19.77 -5.60 7.92
N GLN A 142 -18.69 -6.03 8.56
CA GLN A 142 -18.35 -5.56 9.90
C GLN A 142 -17.44 -4.33 9.80
N TYR A 143 -17.69 -3.31 10.63
CA TYR A 143 -16.88 -2.08 10.66
C TYR A 143 -16.46 -1.82 12.10
N LYS A 144 -15.15 -1.74 12.34
CA LYS A 144 -14.59 -1.47 13.67
C LYS A 144 -13.69 -0.24 13.66
N LEU A 145 -13.68 0.46 14.78
CA LEU A 145 -12.78 1.57 15.04
C LEU A 145 -11.34 1.07 15.20
N ILE A 146 -10.39 1.81 14.62
CA ILE A 146 -8.95 1.55 14.77
C ILE A 146 -8.50 1.53 16.24
N LYS A 147 -9.15 2.32 17.11
CA LYS A 147 -8.85 2.37 18.56
C LYS A 147 -9.16 1.04 19.26
N VAL A 148 -10.21 0.35 18.84
CA VAL A 148 -10.62 -0.95 19.41
C VAL A 148 -9.60 -2.04 19.05
N LEU A 149 -9.11 -2.03 17.81
CA LEU A 149 -8.08 -2.96 17.35
C LEU A 149 -6.72 -2.75 18.03
N ARG A 150 -6.32 -1.50 18.30
CA ARG A 150 -5.10 -1.22 19.08
C ARG A 150 -5.17 -1.73 20.53
N SER A 151 -6.37 -1.90 21.08
CA SER A 151 -6.54 -2.55 22.39
C SER A 151 -6.33 -4.06 22.29
N TRP A 152 -6.83 -4.68 21.20
CA TRP A 152 -6.68 -6.11 20.97
C TRP A 152 -5.21 -6.52 20.76
N LYS A 153 -4.44 -5.72 20.00
CA LYS A 153 -2.99 -5.94 19.80
C LYS A 153 -2.16 -5.79 21.09
N ARG A 154 -2.68 -5.14 22.13
CA ARG A 154 -1.99 -4.95 23.42
C ARG A 154 -2.32 -6.03 24.46
N GLY A 155 -3.37 -6.83 24.25
CA GLY A 155 -3.76 -7.92 25.16
C GLY A 155 -3.09 -9.27 24.87
N LEU A 156 -2.09 -9.30 23.98
CA LEU A 156 -1.28 -10.47 23.62
C LEU A 156 0.18 -10.34 24.06
N GLY A 157 0.45 -9.45 25.03
CA GLY A 157 1.77 -9.24 25.64
C GLY A 157 1.78 -9.75 27.07
#